data_AF-A0A2D0R8M8-F1
#
_entry.id   AF-A0A2D0R8M8-F1
#
_cell.length_a   1.000
_cell.length_b   1.000
_cell.length_c   1.000
_cell.angle_alpha   90.00
_cell.angle_beta   90.00
_cell.angle_gamma   90.00
#
_symmetry.space_group_name_H-M   'P 1'
#
loop_
_entity.id
_entity.type
_entity.pdbx_description
1 polymer ?
#
loop_
_entity_poly.entity_id
_entity_poly.type
_entity_poly.pdbx_seq_one_letter_code
_entity_poly.pdbx_strand_id
1 'polypeptide(L)'
;MDSALKVFLLMSLLVSAQTFDNYKSLPHVVQQHIHKAVKEANKIFGAGHHIAYHSLKEPLRILRNNLYVNVVLKVTTCSRKDSDAYEHRDDCPRKQNTAWIDCLVCKTSGEELVDCGTQRAVSQNNRDTIRSKCTNTLLGSHTALLKTEADQQIGCLGCI
;
A
#
# COMPACT_ATOMS: atom_id res chain seq x y z
N MET A 1 -8.71 -56.90 -30.75
CA MET A 1 -7.67 -55.88 -30.53
C MET A 1 -7.82 -54.89 -31.66
N ASP A 2 -8.26 -53.67 -31.37
CA ASP A 2 -7.60 -52.48 -31.88
C ASP A 2 -8.06 -51.26 -31.08
N SER A 3 -7.04 -50.56 -30.63
CA SER A 3 -7.02 -49.54 -29.59
C SER A 3 -6.83 -48.19 -30.24
N ALA A 4 -7.56 -47.15 -29.80
CA ALA A 4 -7.15 -45.74 -29.80
C ALA A 4 -8.35 -44.88 -29.37
N LEU A 5 -8.61 -44.77 -28.06
CA LEU A 5 -8.08 -43.73 -27.19
C LEU A 5 -8.60 -42.31 -27.52
N LYS A 6 -9.55 -41.91 -26.67
CA LYS A 6 -10.06 -40.57 -26.32
C LYS A 6 -9.04 -39.43 -26.45
N VAL A 7 -9.49 -38.26 -26.91
CA VAL A 7 -9.00 -36.96 -26.40
C VAL A 7 -10.17 -35.98 -26.27
N PHE A 8 -10.63 -35.77 -25.04
CA PHE A 8 -11.44 -34.64 -24.64
C PHE A 8 -10.56 -33.38 -24.67
N LEU A 9 -10.83 -32.44 -25.58
CA LEU A 9 -10.24 -31.10 -25.52
C LEU A 9 -11.00 -30.26 -24.48
N LEU A 10 -10.72 -30.51 -23.20
CA LEU A 10 -11.02 -29.54 -22.15
C LEU A 10 -9.98 -28.43 -22.30
N MET A 11 -10.37 -27.31 -22.92
CA MET A 11 -9.67 -26.03 -22.78
C MET A 11 -9.75 -25.65 -21.31
N SER A 12 -8.77 -26.13 -20.53
CA SER A 12 -8.54 -25.69 -19.17
C SER A 12 -8.20 -24.22 -19.22
N LEU A 13 -9.21 -23.37 -18.98
CA LEU A 13 -9.04 -22.00 -18.54
C LEU A 13 -8.36 -22.11 -17.16
N LEU A 14 -7.04 -22.26 -17.16
CA LEU A 14 -6.22 -22.03 -15.98
C LEU A 14 -6.24 -20.51 -15.74
N VAL A 15 -7.37 -20.01 -15.27
CA VAL A 15 -7.39 -18.82 -14.45
C VAL A 15 -6.61 -19.25 -13.23
N SER A 16 -5.32 -18.95 -13.24
CA SER A 16 -4.54 -18.92 -12.02
C SER A 16 -5.17 -17.82 -11.18
N ALA A 17 -6.23 -18.19 -10.45
CA ALA A 17 -6.65 -17.51 -9.24
C ALA A 17 -5.51 -17.72 -8.25
N GLN A 18 -4.38 -17.08 -8.54
CA GLN A 18 -3.43 -16.79 -7.52
C GLN A 18 -4.23 -15.92 -6.57
N THR A 19 -4.58 -16.49 -5.42
CA THR A 19 -5.20 -15.79 -4.29
C THR A 19 -4.18 -14.81 -3.74
N PHE A 20 -3.80 -13.85 -4.58
CA PHE A 20 -2.98 -12.74 -4.21
C PHE A 20 -3.95 -11.72 -3.66
N ASP A 21 -3.89 -11.67 -2.34
CA ASP A 21 -4.30 -10.55 -1.55
C ASP A 21 -5.78 -10.54 -1.20
N ASN A 22 -6.02 -10.42 0.10
CA ASN A 22 -7.33 -10.42 0.73
C ASN A 22 -8.08 -9.09 0.49
N TYR A 23 -7.84 -8.45 -0.66
CA TYR A 23 -8.40 -7.15 -1.02
C TYR A 23 -9.92 -7.11 -0.84
N LYS A 24 -10.61 -8.13 -1.36
CA LYS A 24 -12.07 -8.25 -1.25
C LYS A 24 -12.57 -8.40 0.18
N SER A 25 -11.73 -8.88 1.11
CA SER A 25 -12.09 -8.97 2.53
C SER A 25 -11.72 -7.72 3.32
N LEU A 26 -11.05 -6.73 2.72
CA LEU A 26 -10.74 -5.48 3.40
C LEU A 26 -12.01 -4.63 3.57
N PRO A 27 -12.10 -3.83 4.65
CA PRO A 27 -13.20 -2.88 4.81
C PRO A 27 -13.28 -1.93 3.61
N HIS A 28 -14.50 -1.56 3.20
CA HIS A 28 -14.72 -0.69 2.03
C HIS A 28 -13.93 0.63 2.11
N VAL A 29 -13.83 1.23 3.31
CA VAL A 29 -13.04 2.44 3.51
C VAL A 29 -11.56 2.21 3.19
N VAL A 30 -10.99 1.06 3.54
CA VAL A 30 -9.60 0.72 3.25
C VAL A 30 -9.41 0.50 1.75
N GLN A 31 -10.34 -0.19 1.09
CA GLN A 31 -10.37 -0.38 -0.36
C GLN A 31 -10.33 0.97 -1.10
N GLN A 32 -11.14 1.94 -0.67
CA GLN A 32 -11.12 3.29 -1.24
C GLN A 32 -9.76 3.99 -1.10
N HIS A 33 -9.05 3.79 0.02
CA HIS A 33 -7.71 4.35 0.20
C HIS A 33 -6.68 3.61 -0.67
N ILE A 34 -6.82 2.30 -0.83
CA ILE A 34 -6.00 1.51 -1.77
C ILE A 34 -6.22 1.98 -3.21
N HIS A 35 -7.44 2.28 -3.64
CA HIS A 35 -7.71 2.85 -4.96
C HIS A 35 -6.97 4.18 -5.19
N LYS A 36 -6.84 5.01 -4.15
CA LYS A 36 -6.05 6.26 -4.24
C LYS A 36 -4.56 5.98 -4.38
N ALA A 37 -4.03 5.02 -3.61
CA ALA A 37 -2.65 4.55 -3.77
C ALA A 37 -2.39 4.01 -5.18
N VAL A 38 -3.28 3.16 -5.69
CA VAL A 38 -3.22 2.59 -7.04
C VAL A 38 -3.24 3.69 -8.10
N LYS A 39 -4.17 4.65 -7.99
CA LYS A 39 -4.26 5.82 -8.86
C LYS A 39 -2.95 6.59 -8.91
N GLU A 40 -2.38 6.90 -7.75
CA GLU A 40 -1.14 7.68 -7.69
C GLU A 40 0.05 6.89 -8.23
N ALA A 41 0.17 5.62 -7.87
CA ALA A 41 1.21 4.75 -8.40
C ALA A 41 1.10 4.55 -9.91
N ASN A 42 -0.11 4.42 -10.47
CA ASN A 42 -0.33 4.31 -11.91
C ASN A 42 0.15 5.55 -12.67
N LYS A 43 0.05 6.75 -12.10
CA LYS A 43 0.59 7.97 -12.71
C LYS A 43 2.12 7.95 -12.76
N ILE A 44 2.76 7.55 -11.66
CA ILE A 44 4.22 7.68 -11.49
C ILE A 44 4.97 6.49 -12.10
N PHE A 45 4.46 5.27 -11.90
CA PHE A 45 5.17 4.01 -12.17
C PHE A 45 4.48 3.15 -13.23
N GLY A 46 3.28 3.51 -13.69
CA GLY A 46 2.47 2.67 -14.57
C GLY A 46 3.15 2.38 -15.91
N ALA A 47 3.80 3.37 -16.54
CA ALA A 47 4.56 3.20 -17.79
C ALA A 47 3.87 2.32 -18.86
N GLY A 48 2.54 2.49 -19.04
CA GLY A 48 1.73 1.71 -19.98
C GLY A 48 1.18 0.39 -19.43
N HIS A 49 1.58 -0.02 -18.22
CA HIS A 49 1.06 -1.14 -17.46
C HIS A 49 0.22 -0.70 -16.26
N HIS A 50 -0.73 -1.53 -15.87
CA HIS A 50 -1.54 -1.32 -14.67
C HIS A 50 -0.74 -1.72 -13.42
N ILE A 51 -0.86 -0.96 -12.34
CA ILE A 51 -0.36 -1.28 -11.00
C ILE A 51 -1.50 -1.69 -10.09
N ALA A 52 -1.34 -2.82 -9.43
CA ALA A 52 -2.38 -3.38 -8.57
C ALA A 52 -1.86 -3.55 -7.13
N TYR A 53 -2.80 -3.51 -6.18
CA TYR A 53 -2.58 -3.84 -4.77
C TYR A 53 -1.93 -5.21 -4.62
N HIS A 54 -0.83 -5.28 -3.87
CA HIS A 54 -0.31 -6.54 -3.39
C HIS A 54 -0.76 -6.70 -1.94
N SER A 55 0.07 -6.42 -0.94
CA SER A 55 -0.32 -6.61 0.45
C SER A 55 -0.50 -5.31 1.22
N LEU A 56 -1.08 -5.39 2.41
CA LEU A 56 -0.78 -4.38 3.44
C LEU A 56 0.67 -4.56 3.88
N LYS A 57 1.40 -3.46 4.06
CA LYS A 57 2.77 -3.48 4.60
C LYS A 57 2.77 -3.60 6.11
N GLU A 58 1.81 -2.94 6.76
CA GLU A 58 1.62 -2.91 8.20
C GLU A 58 0.14 -3.10 8.55
N PRO A 59 -0.19 -3.53 9.78
CA PRO A 59 -1.57 -3.52 10.27
C PRO A 59 -2.21 -2.13 10.11
N LEU A 60 -3.49 -2.13 9.78
CA LEU A 60 -4.28 -0.90 9.64
C LEU A 60 -4.26 -0.12 10.94
N ARG A 61 -3.94 1.17 10.88
CA ARG A 61 -4.03 2.07 12.04
C ARG A 61 -5.19 3.03 11.82
N ILE A 62 -6.22 2.88 12.64
CA ILE A 62 -7.42 3.73 12.63
C ILE A 62 -7.48 4.41 14.00
N LEU A 63 -7.36 5.73 14.02
CA LEU A 63 -7.36 6.53 15.25
C LEU A 63 -8.36 7.66 15.13
N ARG A 64 -9.49 7.52 15.83
CA ARG A 64 -10.66 8.42 15.73
C ARG A 64 -11.14 8.52 14.27
N ASN A 65 -10.81 9.63 13.61
CA ASN A 65 -11.14 9.91 12.20
C ASN A 65 -9.92 9.87 11.26
N ASN A 66 -8.74 9.60 11.80
CA ASN A 66 -7.51 9.46 11.02
C ASN A 66 -7.38 8.00 10.59
N LEU A 67 -7.18 7.80 9.30
CA LEU A 67 -6.91 6.49 8.72
C LEU A 67 -5.51 6.49 8.12
N TYR A 68 -4.74 5.45 8.43
CA TYR A 68 -3.40 5.24 7.89
C TYR A 68 -3.34 3.86 7.23
N VAL A 69 -3.14 3.85 5.92
CA VAL A 69 -3.07 2.64 5.11
C VAL A 69 -1.72 2.61 4.39
N ASN A 70 -0.85 1.69 4.81
CA ASN A 70 0.43 1.44 4.17
C ASN A 70 0.33 0.15 3.33
N VAL A 71 0.47 0.28 2.02
CA VAL A 71 0.28 -0.81 1.06
C VAL A 71 1.50 -1.02 0.19
N VAL A 72 1.72 -2.28 -0.14
CA VAL A 72 2.65 -2.69 -1.19
C VAL A 72 1.84 -2.88 -2.47
N LEU A 73 2.31 -2.28 -3.56
CA LEU A 73 1.73 -2.43 -4.90
C LEU A 73 2.77 -3.04 -5.84
N LYS A 74 2.28 -3.61 -6.95
CA LYS A 74 3.14 -4.19 -7.99
C LYS A 74 2.59 -3.97 -9.38
N VAL A 75 3.50 -3.71 -10.31
CA VAL A 75 3.21 -3.64 -11.75
C VAL A 75 2.66 -4.98 -12.22
N THR A 76 1.64 -4.92 -13.06
CA THR A 76 0.98 -6.09 -13.65
C THR A 76 1.36 -6.25 -15.12
N THR A 77 0.95 -7.37 -15.73
CA THR A 77 1.11 -7.60 -17.17
C THR A 77 0.02 -6.90 -17.98
N CYS A 78 -1.08 -6.48 -17.36
CA CYS A 78 -2.17 -5.79 -18.03
C CYS A 78 -1.73 -4.41 -18.53
N SER A 79 -2.17 -4.05 -19.73
CA SER A 79 -2.03 -2.69 -20.25
C SER A 79 -2.89 -1.72 -19.44
N ARG A 80 -2.36 -0.54 -19.16
CA ARG A 80 -3.11 0.53 -18.51
C ARG A 80 -4.11 1.11 -19.51
N LYS A 81 -5.40 0.95 -19.24
CA LYS A 81 -6.48 1.65 -19.95
C LYS A 81 -6.93 2.84 -19.12
N ASP A 82 -7.39 3.91 -19.76
CA ASP A 82 -7.85 5.12 -19.05
C ASP A 82 -9.07 4.86 -18.17
N SER A 83 -9.89 3.85 -18.52
CA SER A 83 -11.02 3.37 -17.72
C SER A 83 -10.61 2.66 -16.42
N ASP A 84 -9.42 2.06 -16.39
CA ASP A 84 -8.99 1.13 -15.33
C ASP A 84 -7.81 1.69 -14.51
N ALA A 85 -7.39 2.93 -14.78
CA ALA A 85 -6.21 3.54 -14.17
C ALA A 85 -6.35 3.75 -12.64
N TYR A 86 -7.56 3.57 -12.11
CA TYR A 86 -7.93 3.99 -10.76
C TYR A 86 -8.25 2.82 -9.82
N GLU A 87 -8.62 1.66 -10.35
CA GLU A 87 -9.13 0.56 -9.55
C GLU A 87 -8.15 -0.60 -9.45
N HIS A 88 -8.23 -1.33 -8.35
CA HIS A 88 -7.52 -2.59 -8.22
C HIS A 88 -8.10 -3.63 -9.17
N ARG A 89 -7.23 -4.42 -9.81
CA ARG A 89 -7.59 -5.52 -10.70
C ARG A 89 -7.00 -6.83 -10.22
N ASP A 90 -7.86 -7.69 -9.67
CA ASP A 90 -7.49 -9.04 -9.22
C ASP A 90 -7.11 -9.96 -10.39
N ASP A 91 -7.68 -9.69 -11.58
CA ASP A 91 -7.55 -10.53 -12.77
C ASP A 91 -6.21 -10.33 -13.51
N CYS A 92 -5.40 -9.37 -13.08
CA CYS A 92 -4.15 -8.99 -13.72
C CYS A 92 -2.92 -9.66 -13.07
N PRO A 93 -2.22 -10.56 -13.79
CA PRO A 93 -1.01 -11.19 -13.28
C PRO A 93 0.09 -10.18 -12.96
N ARG A 94 0.89 -10.46 -11.93
CA ARG A 94 2.00 -9.57 -11.54
C ARG A 94 3.19 -9.76 -12.45
N LYS A 95 3.75 -8.64 -12.91
CA LYS A 95 4.94 -8.64 -13.74
C LYS A 95 6.12 -9.06 -12.87
N GLN A 96 6.87 -10.06 -13.33
CA GLN A 96 8.10 -10.47 -12.65
C GLN A 96 9.18 -9.41 -12.86
N ASN A 97 10.13 -9.35 -11.93
CA ASN A 97 11.31 -8.47 -11.99
C ASN A 97 11.01 -6.96 -12.04
N THR A 98 9.82 -6.52 -11.62
CA THR A 98 9.52 -5.10 -11.40
C THR A 98 9.69 -4.73 -9.93
N ALA A 99 10.08 -3.49 -9.68
CA ALA A 99 10.19 -2.98 -8.32
C ALA A 99 8.86 -3.05 -7.56
N TRP A 100 8.94 -3.35 -6.27
CA TRP A 100 7.83 -3.16 -5.34
C TRP A 100 7.62 -1.68 -5.07
N ILE A 101 6.36 -1.28 -5.02
CA ILE A 101 5.97 0.11 -4.80
C ILE A 101 5.34 0.17 -3.40
N ASP A 102 5.83 1.08 -2.57
CA ASP A 102 5.38 1.31 -1.21
C ASP A 102 4.60 2.62 -1.17
N CYS A 103 3.29 2.50 -1.01
CA CYS A 103 2.38 3.63 -0.97
C CYS A 103 1.79 3.79 0.43
N LEU A 104 1.87 5.01 0.93
CA LEU A 104 1.20 5.42 2.14
C LEU A 104 0.03 6.33 1.80
N VAL A 105 -1.16 6.00 2.29
CA VAL A 105 -2.32 6.90 2.27
C VAL A 105 -2.69 7.22 3.70
N CYS A 106 -2.73 8.50 4.03
CA CYS A 106 -3.19 8.95 5.32
C CYS A 106 -4.23 10.05 5.20
N LYS A 107 -5.27 9.95 6.02
CA LYS A 107 -6.28 10.99 6.19
C LYS A 107 -6.03 11.68 7.52
N THR A 108 -5.73 12.97 7.47
CA THR A 108 -5.65 13.87 8.63
C THR A 108 -6.87 14.79 8.61
N SER A 109 -7.16 15.52 9.69
CA SER A 109 -8.36 16.37 9.89
C SER A 109 -8.57 17.45 8.82
N GLY A 110 -8.95 17.06 7.59
CA GLY A 110 -9.24 17.93 6.45
C GLY A 110 -8.41 17.63 5.19
N GLU A 111 -7.27 16.96 5.29
CA GLU A 111 -6.38 16.69 4.16
C GLU A 111 -6.05 15.20 4.05
N GLU A 112 -6.06 14.69 2.83
CA GLU A 112 -5.65 13.32 2.54
C GLU A 112 -4.36 13.35 1.73
N LEU A 113 -3.33 12.69 2.26
CA LEU A 113 -2.02 12.62 1.66
C LEU A 113 -1.80 11.22 1.10
N VAL A 114 -1.30 11.17 -0.13
CA VAL A 114 -0.89 9.93 -0.81
C VAL A 114 0.58 10.06 -1.17
N ASP A 115 1.41 9.15 -0.69
CA ASP A 115 2.85 9.13 -0.96
C ASP A 115 3.31 7.76 -1.46
N CYS A 116 3.63 7.67 -2.74
CA CYS A 116 4.10 6.45 -3.39
C CYS A 116 5.58 6.56 -3.77
N GLY A 117 6.34 5.52 -3.46
CA GLY A 117 7.75 5.39 -3.83
C GLY A 117 8.11 3.95 -4.14
N THR A 118 9.24 3.72 -4.81
CA THR A 118 9.81 2.37 -4.83
C THR A 118 10.22 1.98 -3.41
N GLN A 119 10.12 0.70 -3.06
CA GLN A 119 10.50 0.23 -1.72
C GLN A 119 11.93 0.63 -1.36
N ARG A 120 12.85 0.62 -2.34
CA ARG A 120 14.23 1.10 -2.20
C ARG A 120 14.30 2.57 -1.79
N ALA A 121 13.55 3.44 -2.46
CA ALA A 121 13.53 4.87 -2.13
C ALA A 121 12.95 5.14 -0.74
N VAL A 122 11.93 4.39 -0.34
CA VAL A 122 11.35 4.49 1.01
C VAL A 122 12.33 3.99 2.07
N SER A 123 13.01 2.86 1.84
CA SER A 123 14.02 2.33 2.79
C SER A 123 15.26 3.20 2.95
N GLN A 124 15.52 4.09 1.98
CA GLN A 124 16.64 5.03 2.02
C GLN A 124 16.26 6.37 2.67
N ASN A 125 15.09 6.46 3.32
CA ASN A 125 14.58 7.65 4.00
C ASN A 125 14.37 8.88 3.08
N ASN A 126 14.37 8.69 1.76
CA ASN A 126 14.23 9.77 0.78
C ASN A 126 12.81 10.37 0.74
N ARG A 127 11.86 9.83 1.51
CA ARG A 127 10.46 10.27 1.57
C ARG A 127 9.94 10.54 2.99
N ASP A 128 10.83 10.57 3.98
CA ASP A 128 10.46 10.69 5.39
C ASP A 128 9.80 12.03 5.72
N THR A 129 10.16 13.10 5.03
CA THR A 129 9.54 14.43 5.23
C THR A 129 8.05 14.45 4.87
N ILE A 130 7.63 13.65 3.88
CA ILE A 130 6.22 13.53 3.49
C ILE A 130 5.52 12.53 4.40
N ARG A 131 6.13 11.36 4.61
CA ARG A 131 5.54 10.28 5.44
C ARG A 131 5.45 10.65 6.92
N SER A 132 6.35 11.49 7.44
CA SER A 132 6.31 11.99 8.82
C SER A 132 5.11 12.89 9.10
N LYS A 133 4.52 13.55 8.09
CA LYS A 133 3.27 14.30 8.28
C LYS A 133 2.14 13.37 8.67
N CYS A 134 2.10 12.17 8.10
CA CYS A 134 1.10 11.15 8.45
C CYS A 134 1.28 10.59 9.86
N THR A 135 2.51 10.45 10.37
CA THR A 135 2.79 9.97 11.73
C THR A 135 2.71 11.06 12.79
N ASN A 136 3.13 12.29 12.49
CA ASN A 136 3.05 13.41 13.42
C ASN A 136 1.60 13.80 13.73
N THR A 137 0.66 13.64 12.80
CA THR A 137 -0.77 13.83 13.11
C THR A 137 -1.34 12.70 13.98
N LEU A 138 -0.73 11.51 13.94
CA LEU A 138 -1.06 10.40 14.83
C LEU A 138 -0.66 10.73 16.28
N LEU A 139 0.55 11.25 16.46
CA LEU A 139 1.10 11.64 17.75
C LEU A 139 0.49 12.97 18.25
N GLY A 140 0.15 13.90 17.37
CA GLY A 140 -0.39 15.22 17.70
C GLY A 140 -1.74 15.21 18.43
N SER A 141 -2.51 14.12 18.36
CA SER A 141 -3.71 13.92 19.22
C SER A 141 -3.40 13.44 20.64
N HIS A 142 -2.15 13.08 20.93
CA HIS A 142 -1.67 12.65 22.24
C HIS A 142 -0.50 13.50 22.78
N THR A 143 0.22 14.25 21.96
CA THR A 143 1.40 15.02 22.38
C THR A 143 1.09 16.45 22.82
N ALA A 144 -0.18 16.90 22.74
CA ALA A 144 -0.60 18.15 23.41
C ALA A 144 -0.51 18.09 24.95
N LEU A 145 -0.13 16.94 25.54
CA LEU A 145 0.02 16.76 26.99
C LEU A 145 1.45 16.39 27.45
N LEU A 146 2.47 16.53 26.59
CA LEU A 146 3.88 16.32 26.98
C LEU A 146 4.78 17.43 26.43
N LYS A 147 4.33 18.68 26.59
CA LYS A 147 5.24 19.83 26.58
C LYS A 147 5.19 20.50 27.94
N THR A 148 5.53 19.75 28.98
CA THR A 148 6.09 20.36 30.19
C THR A 148 7.44 20.92 29.80
N GLU A 149 7.48 22.25 29.77
CA GLU A 149 8.69 23.04 29.95
C GLU A 149 9.50 22.44 31.12
N ALA A 150 10.73 22.06 30.84
CA ALA A 150 11.84 22.08 31.80
C ALA A 150 13.11 21.65 31.06
N ASP A 151 13.74 22.61 30.39
CA ASP A 151 15.19 22.70 30.45
C ASP A 151 15.55 22.87 31.94
N GLN A 152 15.79 21.75 32.61
CA GLN A 152 16.44 21.77 33.90
C GLN A 152 17.40 20.58 33.96
N GLN A 153 18.68 20.90 33.73
CA GLN A 153 19.82 20.12 34.18
C GLN A 153 19.52 19.54 35.56
N ILE A 154 19.43 18.22 35.63
CA ILE A 154 19.57 17.48 36.89
C ILE A 154 20.67 16.47 36.64
N GLY A 155 21.83 16.79 37.21
CA GLY A 155 23.01 15.95 37.15
C GLY A 155 22.78 14.59 37.81
N CYS A 156 23.57 13.62 37.38
CA CYS A 156 23.79 12.40 38.13
C CYS A 156 24.48 12.73 39.46
N LEU A 157 23.69 13.01 40.49
CA LEU A 157 24.09 12.79 41.88
C LEU A 157 23.77 11.32 42.19
N GLY A 158 24.82 10.57 42.55
CA GLY A 158 24.75 9.13 42.78
C GLY A 158 23.90 8.71 43.98
N CYS A 159 23.73 7.39 44.09
CA CYS A 159 23.36 6.54 45.24
C CYS A 159 23.29 5.12 44.64
N ILE A 160 23.99 4.05 45.05
CA ILE A 160 24.66 3.61 46.29
C ILE A 160 25.93 2.84 45.89
#